data_AF-A0A6N6TD43-F1
#
_entry.id   AF-A0A6N6TD43-F1
#
_cell.length_a   1.000
_cell.length_b   1.000
_cell.length_c   1.000
_cell.angle_alpha   90.00
_cell.angle_beta   90.00
_cell.angle_gamma   90.00
#
_symmetry.space_group_name_H-M   'P 1'
#
loop_
_entity.id
_entity.type
_entity.pdbx_description
1 polymer ?
#
loop_
_entity_poly.entity_id
_entity_poly.type
_entity_poly.pdbx_seq_one_letter_code
_entity_poly.pdbx_strand_id
1 'polypeptide(L)'
;MKLPDAVRSYLDQRGLPYRLIACPSGESLIQIAESLAIPLRRVARIVLLQEKSGLMMTILPCSHVLDFSLLYQLSQCNLEPVHGAETARFFQNHGCSVRSYPPLPEVFGIPALVDNSLDMDDEDGIYFDSGSGNLLVHMRNADFRALLARARWEQFATPVEDLDSLIGQQAPTPDHLTRFTQRYTSSRAREHIETITELPVMPQIAQYLLALRANPDVAVRDVLQVIEQNPSLAAPVVYWARSPLHGYQGPVDSLETAITRVLGLENTLNLLLGSSVGRAFQVPVDGPVGLQHLWRHSVYCAALVGELVKLLPETVIVKPGLAYLSGLLHDFGYLALGHLFPARFFLFNRFLAVNRHLPPSAVERYVLGVEHWHIGAWLMQAWSMPQEVIAAVRWHHSEDCTQPHAEYSNLVLIANRLLEHIGLGEETNHRLPALAMFTLGLTREQVMEALARVQTSAMDLDALAEALRLPAED
;
A
#
# COMPACT_ATOMS: atom_id res chain seq x y z
N MET A 1 -24.26 -12.23 22.95
CA MET A 1 -23.89 -11.51 21.72
C MET A 1 -25.18 -11.14 21.00
N LYS A 2 -25.31 -9.92 20.47
CA LYS A 2 -26.56 -9.46 19.85
C LYS A 2 -26.23 -8.82 18.51
N LEU A 3 -27.08 -9.12 17.51
CA LEU A 3 -27.11 -8.41 16.24
C LEU A 3 -27.46 -6.93 16.48
N PRO A 4 -26.97 -5.99 15.64
CA PRO A 4 -27.51 -4.64 15.60
C PRO A 4 -29.03 -4.65 15.47
N ASP A 5 -29.73 -3.76 16.17
CA ASP A 5 -31.20 -3.80 16.24
C ASP A 5 -31.84 -3.69 14.84
N ALA A 6 -31.30 -2.83 13.96
CA ALA A 6 -31.78 -2.66 12.59
C ALA A 6 -31.64 -3.96 11.76
N VAL A 7 -30.49 -4.65 11.88
CA VAL A 7 -30.24 -5.92 11.19
C VAL A 7 -31.15 -7.02 11.72
N ARG A 8 -31.28 -7.13 13.04
CA ARG A 8 -32.16 -8.12 13.68
C ARG A 8 -33.61 -7.93 13.25
N SER A 9 -34.13 -6.71 13.39
CA SER A 9 -35.51 -6.39 13.01
C SER A 9 -35.79 -6.69 11.54
N TYR A 10 -34.84 -6.43 10.65
CA TYR A 10 -34.99 -6.74 9.23
C TYR A 10 -35.03 -8.25 8.96
N LEU A 11 -34.10 -9.02 9.52
CA LEU A 11 -34.07 -10.47 9.36
C LEU A 11 -35.33 -11.14 9.94
N ASP A 12 -35.76 -10.71 11.13
CA ASP A 12 -36.97 -11.21 11.80
C ASP A 12 -38.23 -10.91 10.97
N GLN A 13 -38.34 -9.70 10.39
CA GLN A 13 -39.47 -9.33 9.53
C GLN A 13 -39.57 -10.14 8.25
N ARG A 14 -38.44 -10.56 7.68
CA ARG A 14 -38.41 -11.40 6.47
C ARG A 14 -38.78 -12.84 6.76
N GLY A 15 -38.58 -13.32 7.98
CA GLY A 15 -38.94 -14.68 8.40
C GLY A 15 -38.16 -15.78 7.67
N LEU A 16 -37.00 -15.46 7.11
CA LEU A 16 -36.13 -16.41 6.41
C LEU A 16 -35.21 -17.14 7.41
N PRO A 17 -34.98 -18.46 7.26
CA PRO A 17 -34.15 -19.20 8.18
C PRO A 17 -32.67 -18.80 8.03
N TYR A 18 -32.03 -18.50 9.15
CA TYR A 18 -30.59 -18.22 9.21
C TYR A 18 -29.97 -18.79 10.48
N ARG A 19 -28.64 -18.95 10.47
CA ARG A 19 -27.84 -19.34 11.62
C ARG A 19 -26.82 -18.26 11.92
N LEU A 20 -26.49 -18.11 13.21
CA LEU A 20 -25.43 -17.22 13.67
C LEU A 20 -24.20 -18.05 14.01
N ILE A 21 -23.06 -17.64 13.49
CA ILE A 21 -21.77 -18.31 13.70
C ILE A 21 -20.87 -17.34 14.43
N ALA A 22 -20.33 -17.75 15.58
CA ALA A 22 -19.38 -16.94 16.32
C ALA A 22 -18.05 -16.85 15.56
N CYS A 23 -17.48 -15.65 15.50
CA CYS A 23 -16.17 -15.42 14.91
C CYS A 23 -15.28 -14.56 15.82
N PRO A 24 -13.95 -14.61 15.65
CA PRO A 24 -13.03 -13.71 16.33
C PRO A 24 -13.39 -12.25 16.05
N SER A 25 -13.26 -11.40 17.07
CA SER A 25 -13.51 -9.96 16.93
C SER A 25 -12.27 -9.23 16.43
N GLY A 26 -12.45 -8.29 15.50
CA GLY A 26 -11.38 -7.41 15.01
C GLY A 26 -10.61 -7.92 13.78
N GLU A 27 -10.88 -9.15 13.35
CA GLU A 27 -10.35 -9.73 12.12
C GLU A 27 -11.17 -9.30 10.89
N SER A 28 -10.55 -9.35 9.71
CA SER A 28 -11.25 -9.14 8.43
C SER A 28 -12.11 -10.35 8.06
N LEU A 29 -13.12 -10.16 7.19
CA LEU A 29 -13.99 -11.26 6.72
C LEU A 29 -13.22 -12.43 6.10
N ILE A 30 -12.09 -12.16 5.46
CA ILE A 30 -11.24 -13.20 4.84
C ILE A 30 -10.50 -13.99 5.91
N GLN A 31 -9.88 -13.33 6.90
CA GLN A 31 -9.24 -13.99 8.04
C GLN A 31 -10.23 -14.83 8.85
N ILE A 32 -11.45 -14.31 9.05
CA ILE A 32 -12.53 -15.05 9.70
C ILE A 32 -12.90 -16.30 8.88
N ALA A 33 -13.03 -16.17 7.55
CA ALA A 33 -13.36 -17.29 6.70
C ALA A 33 -12.27 -18.37 6.71
N GLU A 34 -11.00 -17.98 6.64
CA GLU A 34 -9.84 -18.87 6.72
C GLU A 34 -9.79 -19.61 8.07
N SER A 35 -9.96 -18.89 9.19
CA SER A 35 -9.94 -19.49 10.53
C SER A 35 -11.09 -20.47 10.77
N LEU A 36 -12.23 -20.25 10.10
CA LEU A 36 -13.41 -21.13 10.14
C LEU A 36 -13.43 -22.17 9.01
N ALA A 37 -12.39 -22.23 8.16
CA ALA A 37 -12.30 -23.08 6.97
C ALA A 37 -13.50 -22.94 6.01
N ILE A 38 -14.07 -21.73 5.91
CA ILE A 38 -15.17 -21.40 4.99
C ILE A 38 -14.57 -20.98 3.64
N PRO A 39 -14.97 -21.59 2.51
CA PRO A 39 -14.50 -21.16 1.20
C PRO A 39 -14.85 -19.71 0.90
N LEU A 40 -13.88 -18.88 0.48
CA LEU A 40 -14.06 -17.44 0.23
C LEU A 40 -15.14 -17.12 -0.82
N ARG A 41 -15.39 -18.02 -1.78
CA ARG A 41 -16.48 -17.89 -2.76
C ARG A 41 -17.87 -17.88 -2.13
N ARG A 42 -18.01 -18.41 -0.91
CA ARG A 42 -19.27 -18.45 -0.15
C ARG A 42 -19.43 -17.29 0.82
N VAL A 43 -18.44 -16.41 0.91
CA VAL A 43 -18.47 -15.27 1.85
C VAL A 43 -18.79 -14.03 1.06
N ALA A 44 -20.00 -13.49 1.22
CA ALA A 44 -20.38 -12.24 0.59
C ALA A 44 -19.79 -11.06 1.35
N ARG A 45 -19.14 -10.17 0.59
CA ARG A 45 -18.65 -8.87 1.06
C ARG A 45 -19.35 -7.76 0.30
N ILE A 46 -19.22 -6.54 0.84
CA ILE A 46 -19.73 -5.34 0.19
C ILE A 46 -18.60 -4.39 -0.21
N VAL A 47 -18.90 -3.58 -1.21
CA VAL A 47 -18.18 -2.35 -1.52
C VAL A 47 -19.23 -1.25 -1.71
N LEU A 48 -19.05 -0.11 -1.05
CA LEU A 48 -19.90 1.06 -1.26
C LEU A 48 -19.34 1.87 -2.42
N LEU A 49 -20.21 2.26 -3.34
CA LEU A 49 -19.90 3.13 -4.46
C LEU A 49 -20.74 4.41 -4.36
N GLN A 50 -20.15 5.54 -4.71
CA GLN A 50 -20.78 6.84 -4.80
C GLN A 50 -21.13 7.13 -6.27
N GLU A 51 -22.39 7.46 -6.51
CA GLU A 51 -22.90 8.00 -7.77
C GLU A 51 -23.35 9.47 -7.54
N LYS A 52 -23.62 10.21 -8.63
CA LYS A 52 -24.22 11.56 -8.56
C LYS A 52 -25.54 11.61 -7.79
N SER A 53 -26.31 10.52 -7.82
CA SER A 53 -27.64 10.34 -7.22
C SER A 53 -27.63 9.85 -5.78
N GLY A 54 -26.49 9.39 -5.26
CA GLY A 54 -26.38 8.82 -3.92
C GLY A 54 -25.43 7.63 -3.84
N LEU A 55 -25.51 6.90 -2.74
CA LEU A 55 -24.72 5.69 -2.50
C LEU A 55 -25.37 4.47 -3.16
N MET A 56 -24.54 3.53 -3.59
CA MET A 56 -24.93 2.21 -4.06
C MET A 56 -24.07 1.14 -3.38
N MET A 57 -24.69 0.02 -2.99
CA MET A 57 -23.99 -1.13 -2.44
C MET A 57 -23.73 -2.16 -3.54
N THR A 58 -22.47 -2.52 -3.78
CA THR A 58 -22.15 -3.71 -4.58
C THR A 58 -21.84 -4.87 -3.67
N ILE A 59 -22.40 -6.04 -3.96
CA ILE A 59 -22.29 -7.26 -3.16
C ILE A 59 -21.64 -8.34 -4.05
N LEU A 60 -20.53 -8.91 -3.59
CA LEU A 60 -19.73 -9.86 -4.36
C LEU A 60 -19.01 -10.86 -3.43
N PRO A 61 -18.49 -11.99 -3.93
CA PRO A 61 -17.74 -12.92 -3.10
C PRO A 61 -16.39 -12.34 -2.63
N CYS A 62 -15.90 -12.82 -1.48
CA CYS A 62 -14.53 -12.57 -1.03
C CYS A 62 -13.47 -13.19 -1.96
N SER A 63 -13.82 -14.21 -2.75
CA SER A 63 -12.90 -14.79 -3.76
C SER A 63 -12.86 -14.02 -5.07
N HIS A 64 -13.60 -12.91 -5.19
CA HIS A 64 -13.68 -12.12 -6.41
C HIS A 64 -13.25 -10.67 -6.19
N VAL A 65 -12.78 -10.06 -7.26
CA VAL A 65 -12.33 -8.68 -7.32
C VAL A 65 -13.34 -7.83 -8.05
N LEU A 66 -13.56 -6.61 -7.55
CA LEU A 66 -14.46 -5.66 -8.20
C LEU A 66 -13.82 -5.10 -9.47
N ASP A 67 -14.38 -5.37 -10.65
CA ASP A 67 -13.88 -4.86 -11.92
C ASP A 67 -14.62 -3.58 -12.34
N PHE A 68 -13.94 -2.44 -12.19
CA PHE A 68 -14.50 -1.14 -12.58
C PHE A 68 -14.77 -1.02 -14.09
N SER A 69 -14.10 -1.81 -14.94
CA SER A 69 -14.35 -1.83 -16.37
C SER A 69 -15.70 -2.46 -16.69
N LEU A 70 -16.02 -3.60 -16.04
CA LEU A 70 -17.32 -4.25 -16.15
C LEU A 70 -18.43 -3.38 -15.55
N LEU A 71 -18.20 -2.79 -14.38
CA LEU A 71 -19.14 -1.84 -13.78
C LEU A 71 -19.43 -0.64 -14.68
N TYR A 72 -18.40 -0.09 -15.33
CA TYR A 72 -18.57 1.02 -16.26
C TYR A 72 -19.38 0.60 -17.49
N GLN A 73 -19.14 -0.60 -18.03
CA GLN A 73 -19.94 -1.13 -19.16
C GLN A 73 -21.43 -1.27 -18.79
N LEU A 74 -21.73 -1.72 -17.58
CA LEU A 74 -23.10 -1.92 -17.08
C LEU A 74 -23.83 -0.61 -16.75
N SER A 75 -23.14 0.32 -16.09
CA SER A 75 -23.77 1.54 -15.56
C SER A 75 -23.65 2.74 -16.48
N GLN A 76 -22.65 2.76 -17.39
CA GLN A 76 -22.23 3.93 -18.16
C GLN A 76 -21.90 5.15 -17.28
N CYS A 77 -21.64 4.91 -15.98
CA CYS A 77 -21.36 5.91 -14.97
C CYS A 77 -19.99 5.67 -14.35
N ASN A 78 -19.26 6.74 -14.07
CA ASN A 78 -18.03 6.66 -13.27
C ASN A 78 -18.39 6.58 -11.78
N LEU A 79 -18.54 5.36 -11.27
CA LEU A 79 -18.88 5.08 -9.87
C LEU A 79 -17.65 5.13 -8.98
N GLU A 80 -17.58 6.05 -8.02
CA GLU A 80 -16.40 6.21 -7.17
C GLU A 80 -16.46 5.32 -5.92
N PRO A 81 -15.41 4.56 -5.58
CA PRO A 81 -15.46 3.73 -4.39
C PRO A 81 -15.36 4.55 -3.10
N VAL A 82 -16.32 4.33 -2.20
CA VAL A 82 -16.27 4.83 -0.82
C VAL A 82 -15.51 3.80 0.01
N HIS A 83 -14.44 4.23 0.66
CA HIS A 83 -13.50 3.35 1.35
C HIS A 83 -13.04 3.92 2.70
N GLY A 84 -12.39 3.08 3.50
CA GLY A 84 -11.75 3.49 4.75
C GLY A 84 -12.72 4.07 5.78
N ALA A 85 -12.42 5.27 6.28
CA ALA A 85 -13.16 5.91 7.36
C ALA A 85 -14.59 6.29 6.97
N GLU A 86 -14.85 6.59 5.70
CA GLU A 86 -16.18 6.96 5.22
C GLU A 86 -17.13 5.76 5.21
N THR A 87 -16.67 4.61 4.71
CA THR A 87 -17.42 3.34 4.80
C THR A 87 -17.69 3.00 6.26
N ALA A 88 -16.67 3.06 7.12
CA ALA A 88 -16.82 2.76 8.54
C ALA A 88 -17.87 3.66 9.21
N ARG A 89 -17.80 4.98 8.95
CA ARG A 89 -18.74 5.97 9.48
C ARG A 89 -20.17 5.71 9.03
N PHE A 90 -20.38 5.36 7.76
CA PHE A 90 -21.70 5.03 7.24
C PHE A 90 -22.37 3.90 8.03
N PHE A 91 -21.68 2.77 8.22
CA PHE A 91 -22.25 1.62 8.94
C PHE A 91 -22.36 1.85 10.45
N GLN A 92 -21.41 2.57 11.05
CA GLN A 92 -21.47 2.94 12.47
C GLN A 92 -22.67 3.83 12.80
N ASN A 93 -23.02 4.77 11.90
CA ASN A 93 -24.21 5.59 12.04
C ASN A 93 -25.51 4.76 12.02
N HIS A 94 -25.46 3.52 11.52
CA HIS A 94 -26.56 2.55 11.53
C HIS A 94 -26.41 1.47 12.63
N GLY A 95 -25.53 1.69 13.60
CA GLY A 95 -25.37 0.82 14.77
C GLY A 95 -24.53 -0.44 14.53
N CYS A 96 -23.80 -0.53 13.41
CA CYS A 96 -22.86 -1.62 13.18
C CYS A 96 -21.53 -1.39 13.91
N SER A 97 -20.88 -2.48 14.29
CA SER A 97 -19.53 -2.46 14.85
C SER A 97 -18.50 -1.96 13.84
N VAL A 98 -17.36 -1.49 14.35
CA VAL A 98 -16.20 -1.09 13.54
C VAL A 98 -15.80 -2.24 12.60
N ARG A 99 -15.57 -1.93 11.32
CA ARG A 99 -15.19 -2.90 10.26
C ARG A 99 -16.24 -3.99 9.98
N SER A 100 -17.49 -3.79 10.40
CA SER A 100 -18.56 -4.76 10.23
C SER A 100 -19.60 -4.26 9.23
N TYR A 101 -19.69 -4.90 8.05
CA TYR A 101 -20.40 -4.36 6.88
C TYR A 101 -21.38 -5.39 6.28
N PRO A 102 -22.59 -5.52 6.84
CA PRO A 102 -23.56 -6.52 6.39
C PRO A 102 -24.12 -6.19 4.98
N PRO A 103 -24.22 -7.18 4.07
CA PRO A 103 -24.80 -7.04 2.72
C PRO A 103 -26.34 -6.97 2.75
N LEU A 104 -26.89 -6.01 3.48
CA LEU A 104 -28.31 -5.82 3.70
C LEU A 104 -28.77 -4.43 3.21
N PRO A 105 -28.80 -4.19 1.90
CA PRO A 105 -28.99 -2.85 1.33
C PRO A 105 -30.30 -2.18 1.77
N GLU A 106 -31.37 -2.95 1.91
CA GLU A 106 -32.68 -2.44 2.36
C GLU A 106 -32.68 -1.95 3.81
N VAL A 107 -31.80 -2.49 4.67
CA VAL A 107 -31.62 -1.98 6.06
C VAL A 107 -31.07 -0.56 6.05
N PHE A 108 -30.23 -0.26 5.07
CA PHE A 108 -29.53 1.02 4.95
C PHE A 108 -30.18 1.98 3.94
N GLY A 109 -31.29 1.57 3.31
CA GLY A 109 -32.03 2.39 2.36
C GLY A 109 -31.26 2.74 1.09
N ILE A 110 -30.28 1.92 0.69
CA ILE A 110 -29.47 2.16 -0.52
C ILE A 110 -29.73 1.09 -1.59
N PRO A 111 -29.70 1.46 -2.89
CA PRO A 111 -29.78 0.49 -3.97
C PRO A 111 -28.60 -0.47 -3.96
N ALA A 112 -28.80 -1.65 -4.54
CA ALA A 112 -27.74 -2.66 -4.63
C ALA A 112 -27.61 -3.35 -5.98
N LEU A 113 -26.35 -3.68 -6.29
CA LEU A 113 -25.93 -4.54 -7.36
C LEU A 113 -25.28 -5.80 -6.75
N VAL A 114 -25.67 -6.98 -7.19
CA VAL A 114 -25.20 -8.27 -6.66
C VAL A 114 -24.54 -9.05 -7.76
N ASP A 115 -23.34 -9.56 -7.52
CA ASP A 115 -22.62 -10.30 -8.55
C ASP A 115 -23.22 -11.69 -8.73
N ASN A 116 -23.40 -12.10 -10.00
CA ASN A 116 -23.98 -13.39 -10.35
C ASN A 116 -23.19 -14.59 -9.81
N SER A 117 -21.91 -14.43 -9.49
CA SER A 117 -21.10 -15.49 -8.87
C SER A 117 -21.57 -15.91 -7.47
N LEU A 118 -22.42 -15.12 -6.80
CA LEU A 118 -23.06 -15.50 -5.53
C LEU A 118 -24.29 -16.39 -5.70
N ASP A 119 -24.82 -16.54 -6.92
CA ASP A 119 -26.01 -17.33 -7.22
C ASP A 119 -25.63 -18.81 -7.44
N MET A 120 -25.14 -19.45 -6.37
CA MET A 120 -24.73 -20.86 -6.40
C MET A 120 -25.94 -21.78 -6.15
N ASP A 121 -26.11 -22.77 -7.03
CA ASP A 121 -27.15 -23.80 -6.90
C ASP A 121 -26.65 -24.99 -6.06
N ASP A 122 -26.40 -24.74 -4.77
CA ASP A 122 -25.96 -25.75 -3.81
C ASP A 122 -26.52 -25.55 -2.38
N GLU A 123 -26.42 -26.61 -1.57
CA GLU A 123 -26.99 -26.72 -0.22
C GLU A 123 -26.12 -26.10 0.89
N ASP A 124 -24.85 -25.82 0.62
CA ASP A 124 -23.88 -25.32 1.60
C ASP A 124 -24.17 -23.86 2.00
N GLY A 125 -24.91 -23.12 1.17
CA GLY A 125 -25.36 -21.76 1.44
C GLY A 125 -24.24 -20.70 1.39
N ILE A 126 -24.56 -19.55 1.96
CA ILE A 126 -23.76 -18.32 1.91
C ILE A 126 -23.58 -17.74 3.31
N TYR A 127 -22.42 -17.12 3.50
CA TYR A 127 -21.98 -16.50 4.74
C TYR A 127 -21.79 -15.01 4.52
N PHE A 128 -22.18 -14.19 5.49
CA PHE A 128 -21.91 -12.77 5.43
C PHE A 128 -21.82 -12.14 6.81
N ASP A 129 -21.24 -10.94 6.85
CA ASP A 129 -21.10 -10.17 8.07
C ASP A 129 -22.46 -9.81 8.68
N SER A 130 -22.62 -9.96 10.00
CA SER A 130 -23.85 -9.64 10.71
C SER A 130 -23.99 -8.18 11.14
N GLY A 131 -22.92 -7.38 11.03
CA GLY A 131 -22.86 -6.02 11.57
C GLY A 131 -22.44 -5.95 13.05
N SER A 132 -22.29 -7.08 13.75
CA SER A 132 -21.89 -7.10 15.17
C SER A 132 -20.38 -7.14 15.41
N GLY A 133 -19.58 -7.43 14.38
CA GLY A 133 -18.12 -7.58 14.46
C GLY A 133 -17.62 -8.86 15.15
N ASN A 134 -18.51 -9.78 15.54
CA ASN A 134 -18.17 -11.05 16.19
C ASN A 134 -19.14 -12.20 15.85
N LEU A 135 -20.04 -11.97 14.89
CA LEU A 135 -20.97 -12.97 14.38
C LEU A 135 -21.00 -12.89 12.86
N LEU A 136 -21.06 -14.05 12.21
CA LEU A 136 -21.47 -14.20 10.82
C LEU A 136 -22.91 -14.71 10.75
N VAL A 137 -23.61 -14.34 9.69
CA VAL A 137 -24.89 -14.93 9.30
C VAL A 137 -24.64 -15.99 8.25
N HIS A 138 -25.23 -17.17 8.42
CA HIS A 138 -25.26 -18.25 7.43
C HIS A 138 -26.71 -18.54 7.03
N MET A 139 -26.99 -18.62 5.73
CA MET A 139 -28.31 -18.96 5.20
C MET A 139 -28.19 -19.68 3.85
N ARG A 140 -29.28 -20.29 3.38
CA ARG A 140 -29.29 -20.93 2.05
C ARG A 140 -29.21 -19.87 0.95
N ASN A 141 -28.62 -20.22 -0.19
CA ASN A 141 -28.49 -19.31 -1.34
C ASN A 141 -29.86 -18.78 -1.81
N ALA A 142 -30.89 -19.63 -1.87
CA ALA A 142 -32.25 -19.22 -2.21
C ALA A 142 -32.83 -18.18 -1.24
N ASP A 143 -32.57 -18.32 0.06
CA ASP A 143 -33.03 -17.38 1.08
C ASP A 143 -32.27 -16.05 0.97
N PHE A 144 -30.96 -16.08 0.72
CA PHE A 144 -30.16 -14.88 0.47
C PHE A 144 -30.62 -14.13 -0.79
N ARG A 145 -30.91 -14.86 -1.87
CA ARG A 145 -31.49 -14.28 -3.09
C ARG A 145 -32.84 -13.63 -2.82
N ALA A 146 -33.70 -14.28 -2.03
CA ALA A 146 -34.98 -13.71 -1.62
C ALA A 146 -34.81 -12.45 -0.74
N LEU A 147 -33.79 -12.43 0.11
CA LEU A 147 -33.44 -11.26 0.92
C LEU A 147 -33.01 -10.07 0.06
N LEU A 148 -32.41 -10.33 -1.10
CA LEU A 148 -31.93 -9.35 -2.07
C LEU A 148 -32.87 -9.20 -3.28
N ALA A 149 -34.17 -9.48 -3.13
CA ALA A 149 -35.14 -9.47 -4.23
C ALA A 149 -35.28 -8.09 -4.93
N ARG A 150 -34.95 -6.99 -4.26
CA ARG A 150 -34.95 -5.64 -4.84
C ARG A 150 -33.60 -5.24 -5.48
N ALA A 151 -32.56 -6.03 -5.29
CA ALA A 151 -31.25 -5.75 -5.85
C ALA A 151 -31.17 -6.22 -7.31
N ARG A 152 -30.31 -5.56 -8.10
CA ARG A 152 -30.02 -5.98 -9.47
C ARG A 152 -28.90 -7.01 -9.47
N TRP A 153 -29.08 -8.11 -10.18
CA TRP A 153 -28.09 -9.17 -10.31
C TRP A 153 -27.40 -9.05 -11.67
N GLU A 154 -26.08 -8.85 -11.68
CA GLU A 154 -25.29 -8.61 -12.89
C GLU A 154 -23.89 -9.22 -12.71
N GLN A 155 -23.09 -9.28 -13.78
CA GLN A 155 -21.69 -9.74 -13.70
C GLN A 155 -20.73 -8.56 -13.76
N PHE A 156 -20.02 -8.32 -12.66
CA PHE A 156 -19.11 -7.18 -12.51
C PHE A 156 -17.88 -7.49 -11.64
N ALA A 157 -17.74 -8.73 -11.18
CA ALA A 157 -16.60 -9.21 -10.43
C ALA A 157 -15.86 -10.34 -11.19
N THR A 158 -14.55 -10.45 -10.97
CA THR A 158 -13.70 -11.49 -11.58
C THR A 158 -13.07 -12.36 -10.47
N PRO A 159 -12.98 -13.69 -10.61
CA PRO A 159 -12.29 -14.54 -9.65
C PRO A 159 -10.82 -14.11 -9.44
N VAL A 160 -10.32 -14.20 -8.20
CA VAL A 160 -8.89 -13.95 -7.90
C VAL A 160 -7.98 -14.96 -8.57
N GLU A 161 -8.42 -16.22 -8.73
CA GLU A 161 -7.65 -17.27 -9.40
C GLU A 161 -7.33 -16.93 -10.87
N ASP A 162 -8.21 -16.17 -11.53
CA ASP A 162 -7.97 -15.68 -12.89
C ASP A 162 -6.86 -14.60 -12.91
N LEU A 163 -6.67 -13.86 -11.80
CA LEU A 163 -5.50 -13.01 -11.60
C LEU A 163 -4.24 -13.86 -11.36
N ASP A 164 -4.36 -14.93 -10.57
CA ASP A 164 -3.25 -15.81 -10.21
C ASP A 164 -2.71 -16.63 -11.39
N SER A 165 -3.56 -16.96 -12.37
CA SER A 165 -3.16 -17.59 -13.63
C SER A 165 -2.15 -16.75 -14.45
N LEU A 166 -1.96 -15.47 -14.08
CA LEU A 166 -0.96 -14.55 -14.63
C LEU A 166 0.35 -14.51 -13.78
N ILE A 167 0.41 -15.20 -12.63
CA ILE A 167 1.51 -15.18 -11.64
C ILE A 167 2.56 -16.26 -11.96
N GLY A 168 3.06 -16.26 -13.19
CA GLY A 168 4.19 -17.10 -13.59
C GLY A 168 5.51 -16.57 -13.05
N GLN A 169 6.08 -17.25 -12.05
CA GLN A 169 7.40 -16.97 -11.45
C GLN A 169 8.53 -16.97 -12.49
N GLN A 170 9.22 -15.83 -12.67
CA GLN A 170 10.64 -15.76 -13.02
C GLN A 170 11.15 -14.30 -12.98
N ALA A 171 12.34 -14.11 -12.42
CA ALA A 171 13.04 -12.82 -12.34
C ALA A 171 13.51 -12.31 -13.72
N PRO A 172 13.12 -11.09 -14.16
CA PRO A 172 13.74 -10.46 -15.31
C PRO A 172 15.12 -9.86 -15.02
N THR A 173 16.05 -10.05 -15.94
CA THR A 173 17.26 -9.24 -16.14
C THR A 173 16.96 -8.05 -17.08
N PRO A 174 17.85 -7.05 -17.20
CA PRO A 174 17.60 -5.82 -17.99
C PRO A 174 17.22 -6.04 -19.46
N ASP A 175 17.70 -7.11 -20.11
CA ASP A 175 17.33 -7.45 -21.51
C ASP A 175 15.89 -7.98 -21.67
N HIS A 176 15.14 -8.16 -20.57
CA HIS A 176 13.84 -8.84 -20.60
C HIS A 176 12.62 -7.91 -20.55
N LEU A 177 12.73 -6.61 -20.26
CA LEU A 177 11.56 -5.71 -20.25
C LEU A 177 10.81 -5.69 -21.61
N THR A 178 11.55 -5.75 -22.72
CA THR A 178 11.00 -5.83 -24.10
C THR A 178 10.44 -7.21 -24.47
N ARG A 179 10.72 -8.26 -23.69
CA ARG A 179 10.17 -9.62 -23.87
C ARG A 179 9.05 -9.96 -22.88
N PHE A 180 8.96 -9.26 -21.75
CA PHE A 180 7.88 -9.45 -20.76
C PHE A 180 6.51 -9.07 -21.33
N THR A 181 6.50 -8.09 -22.24
CA THR A 181 5.33 -7.75 -23.06
C THR A 181 4.85 -8.92 -23.91
N GLN A 182 5.69 -9.90 -24.23
CA GLN A 182 5.31 -10.94 -25.19
C GLN A 182 4.41 -12.04 -24.62
N ARG A 183 4.25 -12.19 -23.29
CA ARG A 183 3.68 -13.45 -22.77
C ARG A 183 2.52 -13.39 -21.78
N TYR A 184 2.36 -12.35 -20.95
CA TYR A 184 1.31 -12.40 -19.88
C TYR A 184 0.54 -11.10 -19.63
N THR A 185 0.63 -10.13 -20.53
CA THR A 185 -0.14 -8.88 -20.42
C THR A 185 -1.33 -8.90 -21.40
N SER A 186 -2.47 -8.31 -21.07
CA SER A 186 -3.53 -8.06 -22.06
C SER A 186 -2.96 -7.23 -23.22
N SER A 187 -3.42 -7.45 -24.45
CA SER A 187 -2.84 -6.83 -25.67
C SER A 187 -2.69 -5.30 -25.60
N ARG A 188 -3.54 -4.61 -24.82
CA ARG A 188 -3.50 -3.16 -24.59
C ARG A 188 -2.45 -2.68 -23.56
N ALA A 189 -2.05 -3.51 -22.60
CA ALA A 189 -1.02 -3.12 -21.63
C ALA A 189 0.41 -3.39 -22.16
N ARG A 190 0.55 -4.35 -23.09
CA ARG A 190 1.78 -4.57 -23.90
C ARG A 190 2.16 -3.34 -24.70
N GLU A 191 1.18 -2.80 -25.42
CA GLU A 191 1.34 -1.69 -26.36
C GLU A 191 1.91 -0.43 -25.70
N HIS A 192 1.76 -0.26 -24.37
CA HIS A 192 2.20 0.94 -23.66
C HIS A 192 3.53 0.78 -22.87
N ILE A 193 3.85 -0.43 -22.38
CA ILE A 193 5.18 -0.69 -21.78
C ILE A 193 6.25 -0.66 -22.88
N GLU A 194 5.93 -1.18 -24.07
CA GLU A 194 6.80 -1.08 -25.25
C GLU A 194 6.92 0.36 -25.79
N THR A 195 6.01 1.27 -25.39
CA THR A 195 6.09 2.70 -25.72
C THR A 195 6.74 3.55 -24.63
N ILE A 196 7.21 2.97 -23.50
CA ILE A 196 8.05 3.73 -22.57
C ILE A 196 9.38 3.99 -23.27
N THR A 197 9.45 5.09 -24.01
CA THR A 197 10.65 5.52 -24.72
C THR A 197 11.62 6.24 -23.79
N GLU A 198 11.10 6.91 -22.75
CA GLU A 198 11.90 7.72 -21.82
C GLU A 198 11.37 7.61 -20.39
N LEU A 199 12.28 7.36 -19.45
CA LEU A 199 12.02 7.47 -18.01
C LEU A 199 12.18 8.92 -17.55
N PRO A 200 11.56 9.33 -16.44
CA PRO A 200 11.79 10.65 -15.85
C PRO A 200 13.27 10.90 -15.59
N VAL A 201 13.77 12.04 -16.06
CA VAL A 201 15.18 12.41 -15.88
C VAL A 201 15.42 12.82 -14.43
N MET A 202 16.55 12.39 -13.86
CA MET A 202 16.94 12.81 -12.51
C MET A 202 17.16 14.33 -12.48
N PRO A 203 16.51 15.08 -11.56
CA PRO A 203 16.73 16.51 -11.40
C PRO A 203 18.21 16.82 -11.15
N GLN A 204 18.73 17.90 -11.73
CA GLN A 204 20.16 18.22 -11.66
C GLN A 204 20.68 18.37 -10.23
N ILE A 205 19.85 18.93 -9.34
CA ILE A 205 20.17 19.03 -7.91
C ILE A 205 20.32 17.66 -7.23
N ALA A 206 19.50 16.68 -7.60
CA ALA A 206 19.63 15.31 -7.10
C ALA A 206 20.91 14.65 -7.61
N GLN A 207 21.32 14.90 -8.85
CA GLN A 207 22.58 14.40 -9.39
C GLN A 207 23.78 14.95 -8.60
N TYR A 208 23.77 16.24 -8.26
CA TYR A 208 24.82 16.84 -7.43
C TYR A 208 24.86 16.25 -6.01
N LEU A 209 23.69 16.08 -5.37
CA LEU A 209 23.61 15.45 -4.04
C LEU A 209 24.08 14.00 -4.05
N LEU A 210 23.78 13.25 -5.12
CA LEU A 210 24.26 11.89 -5.31
C LEU A 210 25.78 11.85 -5.47
N ALA A 211 26.36 12.78 -6.24
CA ALA A 211 27.80 12.91 -6.39
C ALA A 211 28.50 13.27 -5.06
N LEU A 212 27.94 14.19 -4.27
CA LEU A 212 28.45 14.53 -2.94
C LEU A 212 28.44 13.32 -2.01
N ARG A 213 27.37 12.52 -2.04
CA ARG A 213 27.27 11.30 -1.24
C ARG A 213 28.34 10.27 -1.61
N ALA A 214 28.67 10.16 -2.88
CA ALA A 214 29.71 9.24 -3.35
C ALA A 214 31.13 9.65 -2.93
N ASN A 215 31.31 10.91 -2.49
CA ASN A 215 32.60 11.42 -2.03
C ASN A 215 32.86 11.01 -0.56
N PRO A 216 33.92 10.21 -0.28
CA PRO A 216 34.25 9.80 1.09
C PRO A 216 34.69 10.97 1.98
N ASP A 217 35.16 12.08 1.39
CA ASP A 217 35.64 13.27 2.10
C ASP A 217 34.57 14.36 2.22
N VAL A 218 33.29 14.03 1.95
CA VAL A 218 32.19 14.99 2.02
C VAL A 218 32.06 15.57 3.42
N ALA A 219 31.91 16.89 3.49
CA ALA A 219 31.76 17.64 4.72
C ALA A 219 30.49 18.51 4.68
N VAL A 220 30.09 18.99 5.86
CA VAL A 220 28.91 19.85 6.02
C VAL A 220 28.97 21.10 5.13
N ARG A 221 30.16 21.68 4.96
CA ARG A 221 30.37 22.85 4.08
C ARG A 221 29.96 22.60 2.63
N ASP A 222 30.11 21.38 2.13
CA ASP A 222 29.81 21.05 0.74
C ASP A 222 28.29 21.00 0.53
N VAL A 223 27.55 20.52 1.53
CA VAL A 223 26.08 20.54 1.54
C VAL A 223 25.55 21.96 1.69
N LEU A 224 26.16 22.77 2.57
CA LEU A 224 25.80 24.18 2.71
C LEU A 224 25.97 24.93 1.38
N GLN A 225 27.06 24.71 0.65
CA GLN A 225 27.29 25.32 -0.67
C GLN A 225 26.21 24.94 -1.69
N VAL A 226 25.72 23.70 -1.66
CA VAL A 226 24.61 23.27 -2.53
C VAL A 226 23.31 23.98 -2.16
N ILE A 227 23.03 24.12 -0.86
CA ILE A 227 21.84 24.83 -0.36
C ILE A 227 21.91 26.34 -0.68
N GLU A 228 23.09 26.96 -0.59
CA GLU A 228 23.31 28.36 -0.97
C GLU A 228 23.00 28.60 -2.45
N GLN A 229 23.37 27.66 -3.32
CA GLN A 229 23.06 27.72 -4.75
C GLN A 229 21.59 27.41 -5.06
N ASN A 230 20.89 26.72 -4.14
CA ASN A 230 19.50 26.30 -4.31
C ASN A 230 18.69 26.63 -3.05
N PRO A 231 18.34 27.91 -2.82
CA PRO A 231 17.71 28.36 -1.57
C PRO A 231 16.41 27.63 -1.21
N SER A 232 15.72 27.03 -2.19
CA SER A 232 14.53 26.21 -1.97
C SER A 232 14.78 24.96 -1.10
N LEU A 233 16.04 24.54 -0.94
CA LEU A 233 16.45 23.43 -0.07
C LEU A 233 16.67 23.85 1.39
N ALA A 234 16.84 25.14 1.67
CA ALA A 234 17.15 25.62 3.03
C ALA A 234 15.96 25.44 3.97
N ALA A 235 14.77 25.86 3.54
CA ALA A 235 13.57 25.79 4.36
C ALA A 235 13.20 24.35 4.77
N PRO A 236 13.23 23.34 3.86
CA PRO A 236 13.02 21.94 4.24
C PRO A 236 14.02 21.45 5.29
N VAL A 237 15.32 21.74 5.14
CA VAL A 237 16.35 21.32 6.11
C VAL A 237 16.10 21.90 7.51
N VAL A 238 15.78 23.20 7.58
CA VAL A 238 15.43 23.84 8.86
C VAL A 238 14.13 23.25 9.43
N TYR A 239 13.14 22.99 8.59
CA TYR A 239 11.88 22.39 9.02
C TYR A 239 12.10 20.99 9.60
N TRP A 240 12.84 20.12 8.91
CA TRP A 240 13.16 18.77 9.38
C TRP A 240 13.95 18.82 10.69
N ALA A 241 14.94 19.70 10.79
CA ALA A 241 15.73 19.85 12.02
C ALA A 241 14.90 20.38 13.22
N ARG A 242 13.80 21.08 12.98
CA ARG A 242 12.88 21.52 14.04
C ARG A 242 11.84 20.47 14.41
N SER A 243 11.80 19.34 13.70
CA SER A 243 10.92 18.23 14.04
C SER A 243 11.28 17.71 15.43
N PRO A 244 10.29 17.46 16.32
CA PRO A 244 10.55 16.91 17.65
C PRO A 244 11.24 15.54 17.62
N LEU A 245 11.28 14.87 16.45
CA LEU A 245 11.93 13.57 16.19
C LEU A 245 13.34 13.49 16.76
N HIS A 246 14.10 14.57 16.64
CA HIS A 246 15.53 14.58 16.96
C HIS A 246 15.81 14.85 18.44
N GLY A 247 14.79 15.15 19.25
CA GLY A 247 14.94 15.43 20.68
C GLY A 247 15.82 16.63 21.01
N TYR A 248 16.19 17.45 20.02
CA TYR A 248 17.07 18.60 20.18
C TYR A 248 16.34 19.76 20.87
N GLN A 249 16.79 20.10 22.07
CA GLN A 249 16.18 21.15 22.90
C GLN A 249 16.78 22.55 22.66
N GLY A 250 17.80 22.67 21.80
CA GLY A 250 18.47 23.93 21.49
C GLY A 250 17.79 24.69 20.34
N PRO A 251 18.11 25.99 20.16
CA PRO A 251 17.61 26.74 19.01
C PRO A 251 18.25 26.23 17.70
N VAL A 252 17.43 26.02 16.66
CA VAL A 252 17.91 25.81 15.28
C VAL A 252 17.95 27.18 14.60
N ASP A 253 19.11 27.84 14.75
CA ASP A 253 19.39 29.22 14.35
C ASP A 253 20.15 29.36 13.02
N SER A 254 20.72 28.27 12.52
CA SER A 254 21.44 28.21 11.25
C SER A 254 21.30 26.86 10.57
N LEU A 255 21.55 26.81 9.25
CA LEU A 255 21.64 25.55 8.51
C LEU A 255 22.79 24.67 9.02
N GLU A 256 23.90 25.28 9.42
CA GLU A 256 25.02 24.53 9.99
C GLU A 256 24.63 23.85 11.30
N THR A 257 23.92 24.55 12.20
CA THR A 257 23.35 23.97 13.43
C THR A 257 22.39 22.83 13.11
N ALA A 258 21.48 23.04 12.14
CA ALA A 258 20.52 22.02 11.70
C ALA A 258 21.21 20.73 11.25
N ILE A 259 22.28 20.85 10.44
CA ILE A 259 22.99 19.69 9.87
C ILE A 259 23.93 19.05 10.90
N THR A 260 24.73 19.84 11.62
CA THR A 260 25.78 19.29 12.51
C THR A 260 25.24 18.76 13.82
N ARG A 261 24.26 19.44 14.42
CA ARG A 261 23.80 19.15 15.79
C ARG A 261 22.51 18.35 15.86
N VAL A 262 21.74 18.32 14.77
CA VAL A 262 20.38 17.75 14.79
C VAL A 262 20.22 16.62 13.79
N LEU A 263 20.32 16.91 12.49
CA LEU A 263 20.03 15.92 11.45
C LEU A 263 21.20 14.96 11.23
N GLY A 264 22.43 15.46 11.27
CA GLY A 264 23.62 14.76 10.78
C GLY A 264 23.77 14.90 9.26
N LEU A 265 25.01 14.82 8.79
CA LEU A 265 25.38 15.00 7.38
C LEU A 265 24.72 13.96 6.47
N GLU A 266 24.84 12.66 6.80
CA GLU A 266 24.30 11.58 5.98
C GLU A 266 22.77 11.64 5.86
N ASN A 267 22.07 11.88 6.97
CA ASN A 267 20.62 11.97 6.97
C ASN A 267 20.14 13.21 6.19
N THR A 268 20.85 14.35 6.33
CA THR A 268 20.57 15.54 5.52
C THR A 268 20.70 15.24 4.03
N LEU A 269 21.78 14.58 3.61
CA LEU A 269 21.97 14.17 2.21
C LEU A 269 20.86 13.21 1.74
N ASN A 270 20.46 12.25 2.56
CA ASN A 270 19.38 11.31 2.23
C ASN A 270 18.04 12.02 2.03
N LEU A 271 17.65 12.91 2.95
CA LEU A 271 16.38 13.65 2.88
C LEU A 271 16.38 14.66 1.72
N LEU A 272 17.49 15.37 1.51
CA LEU A 272 17.64 16.27 0.36
C LEU A 272 17.57 15.49 -0.96
N LEU A 273 18.25 14.35 -1.06
CA LEU A 273 18.21 13.53 -2.27
C LEU A 273 16.81 13.00 -2.52
N GLY A 274 16.18 12.38 -1.51
CA GLY A 274 14.81 11.85 -1.59
C GLY A 274 13.78 12.91 -1.99
N SER A 275 13.76 14.05 -1.30
CA SER A 275 12.86 15.16 -1.64
C SER A 275 13.13 15.72 -3.04
N SER A 276 14.40 15.80 -3.45
CA SER A 276 14.77 16.30 -4.77
C SER A 276 14.33 15.37 -5.89
N VAL A 277 14.53 14.05 -5.75
CA VAL A 277 14.09 13.09 -6.77
C VAL A 277 12.57 12.98 -6.83
N GLY A 278 11.86 13.14 -5.70
CA GLY A 278 10.40 13.15 -5.65
C GLY A 278 9.76 14.26 -6.48
N ARG A 279 10.44 15.42 -6.62
CA ARG A 279 9.98 16.56 -7.44
C ARG A 279 9.95 16.26 -8.94
N ALA A 280 10.58 15.18 -9.40
CA ALA A 280 10.57 14.79 -10.81
C ALA A 280 9.21 14.23 -11.27
N PHE A 281 8.32 13.90 -10.32
CA PHE A 281 7.11 13.16 -10.61
C PHE A 281 5.86 14.03 -10.45
N GLN A 282 4.89 13.78 -11.31
CA GLN A 282 3.53 14.31 -11.19
C GLN A 282 2.62 13.13 -10.92
N VAL A 283 2.10 13.03 -9.71
CA VAL A 283 1.34 11.87 -9.23
C VAL A 283 0.08 12.36 -8.52
N PRO A 284 -1.07 11.69 -8.69
CA PRO A 284 -2.25 11.96 -7.88
C PRO A 284 -1.92 11.96 -6.38
N VAL A 285 -2.47 12.95 -5.69
CA VAL A 285 -2.24 13.16 -4.26
C VAL A 285 -2.88 12.05 -3.42
N ASP A 286 -4.08 11.65 -3.80
CA ASP A 286 -4.97 10.78 -3.03
C ASP A 286 -4.98 9.33 -3.54
N GLY A 287 -5.36 8.41 -2.65
CA GLY A 287 -5.50 6.98 -2.92
C GLY A 287 -4.61 6.11 -2.02
N PRO A 288 -4.81 4.78 -2.02
CA PRO A 288 -4.03 3.85 -1.19
C PRO A 288 -2.51 3.91 -1.42
N VAL A 289 -2.06 4.25 -2.63
CA VAL A 289 -0.64 4.51 -2.94
C VAL A 289 -0.43 5.95 -3.44
N GLY A 290 -1.34 6.86 -3.07
CA GLY A 290 -1.22 8.27 -3.39
C GLY A 290 0.01 8.89 -2.73
N LEU A 291 0.43 10.06 -3.22
CA LEU A 291 1.66 10.71 -2.79
C LEU A 291 1.77 10.89 -1.26
N GLN A 292 0.66 11.17 -0.58
CA GLN A 292 0.64 11.30 0.88
C GLN A 292 0.95 9.96 1.59
N HIS A 293 0.31 8.87 1.16
CA HIS A 293 0.53 7.57 1.77
C HIS A 293 1.95 7.06 1.48
N LEU A 294 2.43 7.26 0.25
CA LEU A 294 3.75 6.83 -0.17
C LEU A 294 4.87 7.48 0.65
N TRP A 295 4.84 8.81 0.81
CA TRP A 295 5.85 9.51 1.61
C TRP A 295 5.83 9.07 3.06
N ARG A 296 4.63 8.92 3.63
CA ARG A 296 4.46 8.44 4.99
C ARG A 296 5.05 7.05 5.15
N HIS A 297 4.71 6.12 4.27
CA HIS A 297 5.27 4.76 4.29
C HIS A 297 6.81 4.78 4.17
N SER A 298 7.34 5.51 3.18
CA SER A 298 8.76 5.61 2.90
C SER A 298 9.57 6.18 4.07
N VAL A 299 9.07 7.23 4.75
CA VAL A 299 9.73 7.82 5.92
C VAL A 299 9.77 6.85 7.10
N TYR A 300 8.64 6.18 7.37
CA TYR A 300 8.58 5.17 8.42
C TYR A 300 9.48 3.97 8.12
N CYS A 301 9.51 3.53 6.85
CA CYS A 301 10.37 2.44 6.41
C CYS A 301 11.84 2.82 6.57
N ALA A 302 12.26 4.01 6.12
CA ALA A 302 13.61 4.52 6.30
C ALA A 302 14.03 4.60 7.78
N ALA A 303 13.16 5.12 8.64
CA ALA A 303 13.40 5.20 10.09
C ALA A 303 13.55 3.81 10.71
N LEU A 304 12.68 2.87 10.35
CA LEU A 304 12.71 1.51 10.86
C LEU A 304 13.94 0.74 10.37
N VAL A 305 14.30 0.85 9.09
CA VAL A 305 15.55 0.31 8.57
C VAL A 305 16.75 0.89 9.33
N GLY A 306 16.74 2.19 9.62
CA GLY A 306 17.78 2.82 10.45
C GLY A 306 17.90 2.23 11.85
N GLU A 307 16.78 1.86 12.49
CA GLU A 307 16.77 1.15 13.78
C GLU A 307 17.25 -0.29 13.66
N LEU A 308 16.85 -1.01 12.60
CA LEU A 308 17.25 -2.39 12.36
C LEU A 308 18.76 -2.51 12.12
N VAL A 309 19.36 -1.56 11.39
CA VAL A 309 20.81 -1.53 11.13
C VAL A 309 21.63 -1.50 12.43
N LYS A 310 21.16 -0.81 13.47
CA LYS A 310 21.84 -0.72 14.78
C LYS A 310 21.88 -2.06 15.53
N LEU A 311 21.03 -3.01 15.14
CA LEU A 311 20.87 -4.30 15.78
C LEU A 311 21.61 -5.42 15.03
N LEU A 312 22.19 -5.11 13.86
CA LEU A 312 22.90 -6.10 13.06
C LEU A 312 24.19 -6.55 13.76
N PRO A 313 24.55 -7.84 13.65
CA PRO A 313 25.83 -8.32 14.12
C PRO A 313 26.98 -7.74 13.29
N GLU A 314 28.18 -7.63 13.88
CA GLU A 314 29.38 -7.10 13.21
C GLU A 314 29.77 -7.87 11.92
N THR A 315 29.28 -9.10 11.78
CA THR A 315 29.49 -9.93 10.58
C THR A 315 28.68 -9.48 9.37
N VAL A 316 27.64 -8.66 9.56
CA VAL A 316 26.79 -8.12 8.49
C VAL A 316 27.22 -6.68 8.22
N ILE A 317 27.87 -6.47 7.07
CA ILE A 317 28.41 -5.16 6.70
C ILE A 317 27.39 -4.41 5.85
N VAL A 318 26.80 -3.36 6.42
CA VAL A 318 25.91 -2.42 5.72
C VAL A 318 26.36 -0.99 5.95
N LYS A 319 26.17 -0.11 4.96
CA LYS A 319 26.37 1.33 5.13
C LYS A 319 25.05 1.94 5.63
N PRO A 320 24.99 2.49 6.86
CA PRO A 320 23.75 2.96 7.46
C PRO A 320 23.01 3.98 6.60
N GLY A 321 23.73 4.96 6.03
CA GLY A 321 23.15 5.93 5.13
C GLY A 321 22.49 5.30 3.89
N LEU A 322 23.07 4.25 3.29
CA LEU A 322 22.48 3.58 2.12
C LEU A 322 21.26 2.75 2.52
N ALA A 323 21.30 2.07 3.66
CA ALA A 323 20.15 1.35 4.18
C ALA A 323 18.96 2.28 4.44
N TYR A 324 19.20 3.44 5.06
CA TYR A 324 18.17 4.46 5.24
C TYR A 324 17.61 4.94 3.89
N LEU A 325 18.49 5.23 2.91
CA LEU A 325 18.04 5.65 1.58
C LEU A 325 17.22 4.55 0.89
N SER A 326 17.62 3.29 1.03
CA SER A 326 16.87 2.14 0.50
C SER A 326 15.45 2.11 1.05
N GLY A 327 15.26 2.28 2.36
CA GLY A 327 13.92 2.41 2.96
C GLY A 327 13.15 3.63 2.46
N LEU A 328 13.83 4.75 2.19
CA LEU A 328 13.18 5.96 1.68
C LEU A 328 12.75 5.87 0.21
N LEU A 329 13.47 5.11 -0.61
CA LEU A 329 13.28 5.08 -2.07
C LEU A 329 12.63 3.81 -2.61
N HIS A 330 12.41 2.77 -1.79
CA HIS A 330 12.00 1.45 -2.27
C HIS A 330 10.74 1.45 -3.15
N ASP A 331 9.77 2.32 -2.83
CA ASP A 331 8.49 2.41 -3.54
C ASP A 331 8.42 3.50 -4.61
N PHE A 332 9.55 4.09 -4.99
CA PHE A 332 9.58 5.11 -6.05
C PHE A 332 9.12 4.58 -7.42
N GLY A 333 9.00 3.26 -7.56
CA GLY A 333 8.28 2.64 -8.67
C GLY A 333 6.84 3.13 -8.80
N TYR A 334 6.10 3.36 -7.71
CA TYR A 334 4.76 3.94 -7.79
C TYR A 334 4.77 5.38 -8.32
N LEU A 335 5.79 6.17 -7.99
CA LEU A 335 5.92 7.52 -8.56
C LEU A 335 6.15 7.48 -10.08
N ALA A 336 7.02 6.57 -10.53
CA ALA A 336 7.23 6.33 -11.96
C ALA A 336 5.94 5.89 -12.65
N LEU A 337 5.19 4.96 -12.05
CA LEU A 337 3.90 4.48 -12.59
C LEU A 337 2.86 5.59 -12.64
N GLY A 338 2.76 6.42 -11.60
CA GLY A 338 1.85 7.55 -11.55
C GLY A 338 2.14 8.61 -12.60
N HIS A 339 3.43 8.90 -12.81
CA HIS A 339 3.86 9.88 -13.80
C HIS A 339 3.72 9.37 -15.24
N LEU A 340 4.11 8.12 -15.52
CA LEU A 340 4.09 7.55 -16.86
C LEU A 340 2.69 7.10 -17.29
N PHE A 341 1.84 6.70 -16.34
CA PHE A 341 0.51 6.14 -16.60
C PHE A 341 -0.60 6.75 -15.73
N PRO A 342 -0.79 8.08 -15.72
CA PRO A 342 -1.67 8.76 -14.76
C PRO A 342 -3.11 8.21 -14.73
N ALA A 343 -3.70 7.93 -15.90
CA ALA A 343 -5.06 7.36 -15.97
C ALA A 343 -5.14 5.92 -15.42
N ARG A 344 -4.14 5.08 -15.69
CA ARG A 344 -4.13 3.70 -15.17
C ARG A 344 -3.75 3.66 -13.70
N PHE A 345 -2.86 4.55 -13.25
CA PHE A 345 -2.51 4.71 -11.85
C PHE A 345 -3.70 5.19 -11.01
N PHE A 346 -4.54 6.07 -11.57
CA PHE A 346 -5.82 6.42 -10.97
C PHE A 346 -6.76 5.21 -10.83
N LEU A 347 -6.89 4.38 -11.87
CA LEU A 347 -7.66 3.14 -11.79
C LEU A 347 -7.06 2.14 -10.80
N PHE A 348 -5.73 2.03 -10.75
CA PHE A 348 -4.99 1.18 -9.81
C PHE A 348 -5.33 1.54 -8.37
N ASN A 349 -5.26 2.84 -8.01
CA ASN A 349 -5.62 3.31 -6.66
C ASN A 349 -7.07 2.97 -6.30
N ARG A 350 -8.02 3.13 -7.23
CA ARG A 350 -9.42 2.78 -7.02
C ARG A 350 -9.63 1.29 -6.84
N PHE A 351 -8.94 0.48 -7.65
CA PHE A 351 -8.99 -0.97 -7.57
C PHE A 351 -8.41 -1.48 -6.25
N LEU A 352 -7.26 -0.95 -5.85
CA LEU A 352 -6.61 -1.32 -4.60
C LEU A 352 -7.46 -0.93 -3.39
N ALA A 353 -8.13 0.24 -3.40
CA ALA A 353 -8.94 0.72 -2.28
C ALA A 353 -10.06 -0.25 -1.85
N VAL A 354 -10.63 -0.96 -2.82
CA VAL A 354 -11.77 -1.89 -2.64
C VAL A 354 -11.36 -3.37 -2.66
N ASN A 355 -10.12 -3.66 -3.02
CA ASN A 355 -9.56 -5.01 -3.07
C ASN A 355 -8.29 -5.14 -2.21
N ARG A 356 -8.22 -4.42 -1.07
CA ARG A 356 -7.06 -4.39 -0.15
C ARG A 356 -6.64 -5.74 0.45
N HIS A 357 -7.43 -6.78 0.28
CA HIS A 357 -7.08 -8.13 0.69
C HIS A 357 -6.15 -8.85 -0.29
N LEU A 358 -6.01 -8.29 -1.49
CA LEU A 358 -5.07 -8.80 -2.48
C LEU A 358 -3.70 -8.18 -2.24
N PRO A 359 -2.62 -8.92 -2.54
CA PRO A 359 -1.30 -8.33 -2.66
C PRO A 359 -1.34 -7.18 -3.68
N PRO A 360 -0.81 -5.98 -3.36
CA PRO A 360 -0.72 -4.86 -4.30
C PRO A 360 -0.13 -5.29 -5.65
N SER A 361 0.90 -6.14 -5.62
CA SER A 361 1.56 -6.68 -6.81
C SER A 361 0.65 -7.43 -7.79
N ALA A 362 -0.34 -8.17 -7.28
CA ALA A 362 -1.33 -8.82 -8.13
C ALA A 362 -2.20 -7.77 -8.85
N VAL A 363 -2.57 -6.71 -8.14
CA VAL A 363 -3.35 -5.60 -8.68
C VAL A 363 -2.54 -4.80 -9.70
N GLU A 364 -1.25 -4.58 -9.45
CA GLU A 364 -0.35 -3.89 -10.39
C GLU A 364 -0.25 -4.63 -11.72
N ARG A 365 0.01 -5.94 -11.70
CA ARG A 365 0.05 -6.75 -12.92
C ARG A 365 -1.25 -6.67 -13.70
N TYR A 366 -2.39 -6.72 -13.00
CA TYR A 366 -3.69 -6.70 -13.64
C TYR A 366 -4.01 -5.34 -14.28
N VAL A 367 -3.81 -4.24 -13.55
CA VAL A 367 -4.21 -2.90 -14.00
C VAL A 367 -3.13 -2.20 -14.83
N LEU A 368 -1.87 -2.33 -14.42
CA LEU A 368 -0.72 -1.60 -14.99
C LEU A 368 0.09 -2.48 -15.95
N GLY A 369 0.10 -3.79 -15.74
CA GLY A 369 0.89 -4.74 -16.53
C GLY A 369 2.35 -4.87 -16.07
N VAL A 370 2.74 -4.17 -15.00
CA VAL A 370 4.09 -4.15 -14.43
C VAL A 370 4.02 -3.77 -12.95
N GLU A 371 4.84 -4.41 -12.12
CA GLU A 371 4.95 -4.10 -10.68
C GLU A 371 5.89 -2.93 -10.41
N HIS A 372 5.65 -2.19 -9.31
CA HIS A 372 6.46 -1.03 -8.94
C HIS A 372 7.95 -1.35 -8.76
N TRP A 373 8.32 -2.49 -8.18
CA TRP A 373 9.74 -2.83 -7.99
C TRP A 373 10.47 -3.08 -9.32
N HIS A 374 9.75 -3.46 -10.38
CA HIS A 374 10.35 -3.66 -11.70
C HIS A 374 10.76 -2.33 -12.34
N ILE A 375 9.80 -1.42 -12.43
CA ILE A 375 10.02 -0.09 -13.02
C ILE A 375 10.85 0.81 -12.10
N GLY A 376 10.70 0.68 -10.78
CA GLY A 376 11.51 1.35 -9.79
C GLY A 376 12.98 0.97 -9.91
N ALA A 377 13.30 -0.33 -10.05
CA ALA A 377 14.70 -0.75 -10.23
C ALA A 377 15.28 -0.23 -11.56
N TRP A 378 14.49 -0.22 -12.64
CA TRP A 378 14.91 0.35 -13.92
C TRP A 378 15.18 1.86 -13.82
N LEU A 379 14.31 2.59 -13.11
CA LEU A 379 14.51 4.01 -12.80
C LEU A 379 15.81 4.24 -12.04
N MET A 380 16.05 3.48 -10.96
CA MET A 380 17.27 3.63 -10.15
C MET A 380 18.54 3.31 -10.95
N GLN A 381 18.48 2.34 -11.86
CA GLN A 381 19.57 2.05 -12.79
C GLN A 381 19.81 3.20 -13.78
N ALA A 382 18.75 3.73 -14.39
CA ALA A 382 18.85 4.87 -15.31
C ALA A 382 19.44 6.12 -14.61
N TRP A 383 19.15 6.28 -13.33
CA TRP A 383 19.68 7.34 -12.48
C TRP A 383 21.08 7.06 -11.90
N SER A 384 21.70 5.93 -12.26
CA SER A 384 23.02 5.52 -11.75
C SER A 384 23.09 5.49 -10.21
N MET A 385 21.99 5.10 -9.56
CA MET A 385 21.96 4.94 -8.10
C MET A 385 22.90 3.80 -7.64
N PRO A 386 23.32 3.81 -6.36
CA PRO A 386 24.13 2.73 -5.80
C PRO A 386 23.46 1.36 -5.93
N GLN A 387 24.26 0.31 -6.14
CA GLN A 387 23.74 -1.06 -6.34
C GLN A 387 22.95 -1.56 -5.13
N GLU A 388 23.31 -1.10 -3.93
CA GLU A 388 22.59 -1.37 -2.69
C GLU A 388 21.14 -0.85 -2.72
N VAL A 389 20.92 0.33 -3.31
CA VAL A 389 19.59 0.95 -3.43
C VAL A 389 18.80 0.25 -4.54
N ILE A 390 19.45 -0.03 -5.69
CA ILE A 390 18.84 -0.78 -6.80
C ILE A 390 18.36 -2.15 -6.32
N ALA A 391 19.20 -2.87 -5.56
CA ALA A 391 18.86 -4.19 -5.02
C ALA A 391 17.68 -4.12 -4.03
N ALA A 392 17.67 -3.12 -3.14
CA ALA A 392 16.56 -2.92 -2.22
C ALA A 392 15.23 -2.65 -2.95
N VAL A 393 15.23 -1.69 -3.87
CA VAL A 393 14.05 -1.37 -4.69
C VAL A 393 13.59 -2.58 -5.50
N ARG A 394 14.52 -3.39 -5.99
CA ARG A 394 14.21 -4.54 -6.84
C ARG A 394 13.60 -5.72 -6.07
N TRP A 395 14.10 -6.01 -4.88
CA TRP A 395 13.90 -7.30 -4.21
C TRP A 395 13.20 -7.21 -2.85
N HIS A 396 12.72 -6.04 -2.43
CA HIS A 396 12.13 -5.85 -1.10
C HIS A 396 10.84 -6.65 -0.84
N HIS A 397 10.22 -7.27 -1.86
CA HIS A 397 9.11 -8.23 -1.69
C HIS A 397 9.56 -9.71 -1.75
N SER A 398 10.83 -10.02 -2.01
CA SER A 398 11.33 -11.40 -2.16
C SER A 398 11.77 -11.96 -0.80
N GLU A 399 11.00 -12.93 -0.28
CA GLU A 399 11.26 -13.56 1.02
C GLU A 399 12.48 -14.50 1.04
N ASP A 400 12.96 -14.89 -0.15
CA ASP A 400 14.08 -15.79 -0.39
C ASP A 400 15.27 -15.12 -1.10
N CYS A 401 15.32 -13.79 -1.08
CA CYS A 401 16.37 -13.03 -1.74
C CYS A 401 17.76 -13.34 -1.16
N THR A 402 18.65 -13.82 -2.02
CA THR A 402 20.07 -14.09 -1.75
C THR A 402 20.98 -13.44 -2.80
N GLN A 403 20.46 -12.47 -3.54
CA GLN A 403 21.19 -11.73 -4.58
C GLN A 403 22.27 -10.83 -3.96
N PRO A 404 23.25 -10.33 -4.75
CA PRO A 404 24.17 -9.32 -4.26
C PRO A 404 23.44 -8.14 -3.63
N HIS A 405 23.92 -7.68 -2.47
CA HIS A 405 23.30 -6.63 -1.67
C HIS A 405 21.92 -6.98 -1.07
N ALA A 406 21.58 -8.28 -0.96
CA ALA A 406 20.32 -8.74 -0.37
C ALA A 406 20.11 -8.26 1.08
N GLU A 407 21.17 -7.92 1.81
CA GLU A 407 21.06 -7.34 3.14
C GLU A 407 20.20 -6.05 3.15
N TYR A 408 20.27 -5.24 2.08
CA TYR A 408 19.46 -4.03 1.97
C TYR A 408 17.99 -4.34 1.63
N SER A 409 17.73 -5.27 0.69
CA SER A 409 16.34 -5.68 0.38
C SER A 409 15.68 -6.39 1.56
N ASN A 410 16.44 -7.20 2.30
CA ASN A 410 15.94 -7.95 3.45
C ASN A 410 15.62 -7.01 4.63
N LEU A 411 16.40 -5.94 4.82
CA LEU A 411 16.07 -4.90 5.80
C LEU A 411 14.75 -4.19 5.46
N VAL A 412 14.54 -3.83 4.18
CA VAL A 412 13.29 -3.20 3.73
C VAL A 412 12.12 -4.17 3.83
N LEU A 413 12.29 -5.44 3.43
CA LEU A 413 11.27 -6.47 3.58
C LEU A 413 10.81 -6.63 5.05
N ILE A 414 11.76 -6.70 5.99
CA ILE A 414 11.46 -6.78 7.42
C ILE A 414 10.71 -5.51 7.86
N ALA A 415 11.17 -4.33 7.45
CA ALA A 415 10.53 -3.07 7.79
C ALA A 415 9.08 -3.02 7.28
N ASN A 416 8.80 -3.39 6.03
CA ASN A 416 7.45 -3.37 5.46
C ASN A 416 6.49 -4.31 6.21
N ARG A 417 6.96 -5.50 6.60
CA ARG A 417 6.19 -6.47 7.42
C ARG A 417 5.93 -5.96 8.84
N LEU A 418 6.86 -5.22 9.42
CA LEU A 418 6.68 -4.60 10.74
C LEU A 418 5.71 -3.42 10.69
N LEU A 419 5.77 -2.57 9.66
CA LEU A 419 4.88 -1.43 9.51
C LEU A 419 3.40 -1.85 9.39
N GLU A 420 3.14 -3.03 8.86
CA GLU A 420 1.78 -3.59 8.84
C GLU A 420 1.18 -3.82 10.23
N HIS A 421 2.01 -4.09 11.25
CA HIS A 421 1.54 -4.25 12.63
C HIS A 421 1.00 -2.95 13.24
N ILE A 422 1.29 -1.81 12.61
CA ILE A 422 0.89 -0.47 13.07
C ILE A 422 -0.05 0.20 12.08
N GLY A 423 -0.57 -0.55 11.10
CA GLY A 423 -1.50 -0.07 10.08
C GLY A 423 -0.86 0.83 9.01
N LEU A 424 0.45 0.71 8.83
CA LEU A 424 1.24 1.44 7.81
C LEU A 424 1.88 0.51 6.79
N GLY A 425 1.47 -0.76 6.71
CA GLY A 425 1.99 -1.70 5.72
C GLY A 425 1.30 -1.51 4.37
N GLU A 426 2.01 -1.91 3.31
CA GLU A 426 1.46 -1.94 1.95
C GLU A 426 0.63 -3.20 1.68
N GLU A 427 1.02 -4.32 2.32
CA GLU A 427 0.39 -5.62 2.16
C GLU A 427 -0.27 -6.07 3.47
N THR A 428 -1.43 -6.71 3.37
CA THR A 428 -2.08 -7.35 4.52
C THR A 428 -1.37 -8.67 4.86
N ASN A 429 -0.16 -8.59 5.40
CA ASN A 429 0.63 -9.73 5.84
C ASN A 429 1.41 -9.40 7.12
N HIS A 430 0.96 -9.97 8.24
CA HIS A 430 1.58 -9.79 9.56
C HIS A 430 2.72 -10.78 9.83
N ARG A 431 3.04 -11.69 8.91
CA ARG A 431 4.10 -12.68 9.12
C ARG A 431 5.46 -12.03 8.88
N LEU A 432 6.34 -12.13 9.90
CA LEU A 432 7.72 -11.68 9.74
C LEU A 432 8.52 -12.66 8.85
N PRO A 433 9.42 -12.16 8.00
CA PRO A 433 10.13 -12.96 7.00
C PRO A 433 11.27 -13.73 7.66
N ALA A 434 11.02 -14.99 8.02
CA ALA A 434 11.93 -15.78 8.86
C ALA A 434 13.34 -15.94 8.27
N LEU A 435 13.47 -16.14 6.97
CA LEU A 435 14.77 -16.30 6.31
C LEU A 435 15.56 -14.98 6.32
N ALA A 436 14.94 -13.86 5.94
CA ALA A 436 15.57 -12.55 6.00
C ALA A 436 16.06 -12.19 7.41
N MET A 437 15.23 -12.43 8.44
CA MET A 437 15.60 -12.23 9.84
C MET A 437 16.78 -13.11 10.24
N PHE A 438 16.74 -14.40 9.88
CA PHE A 438 17.82 -15.35 10.18
C PHE A 438 19.14 -14.92 9.52
N THR A 439 19.13 -14.56 8.23
CA THR A 439 20.32 -14.12 7.49
C THR A 439 20.92 -12.84 8.07
N LEU A 440 20.09 -11.94 8.58
CA LEU A 440 20.52 -10.69 9.21
C LEU A 440 20.84 -10.83 10.72
N GLY A 441 20.66 -12.01 11.30
CA GLY A 441 20.90 -12.26 12.72
C GLY A 441 19.95 -11.53 13.67
N LEU A 442 18.73 -11.23 13.21
CA LEU A 442 17.72 -10.48 13.97
C LEU A 442 16.69 -11.42 14.60
N THR A 443 16.36 -11.22 15.88
CA THR A 443 15.28 -11.94 16.55
C THR A 443 13.95 -11.19 16.48
N ARG A 444 12.84 -11.89 16.75
CA ARG A 444 11.51 -11.27 16.78
C ARG A 444 11.43 -10.18 17.84
N GLU A 445 12.00 -10.40 19.02
CA GLU A 445 11.99 -9.44 20.11
C GLU A 445 12.70 -8.14 19.70
N GLN A 446 13.90 -8.26 19.12
CA GLN A 446 14.70 -7.12 18.66
C GLN A 446 13.97 -6.26 17.63
N VAL A 447 13.36 -6.88 16.62
CA VAL A 447 12.67 -6.13 15.56
C VAL A 447 11.36 -5.50 16.04
N MET A 448 10.66 -6.12 16.99
CA MET A 448 9.47 -5.55 17.61
C MET A 448 9.82 -4.37 18.53
N GLU A 449 10.96 -4.41 19.23
CA GLU A 449 11.46 -3.26 19.99
C GLU A 449 11.86 -2.09 19.08
N ALA A 450 12.48 -2.37 17.93
CA ALA A 450 12.77 -1.35 16.92
C ALA A 450 11.49 -0.67 16.42
N LEU A 451 10.45 -1.47 16.12
CA LEU A 451 9.14 -0.95 15.75
C LEU A 451 8.53 -0.08 16.87
N ALA A 452 8.60 -0.52 18.12
CA ALA A 452 8.10 0.26 19.26
C ALA A 452 8.81 1.63 19.38
N ARG A 453 10.13 1.70 19.16
CA ARG A 453 10.87 2.97 19.13
C ARG A 453 10.37 3.88 18.00
N VAL A 454 10.19 3.35 16.78
CA VAL A 454 9.62 4.11 15.66
C VAL A 454 8.21 4.62 15.98
N GLN A 455 7.37 3.81 16.64
CA GLN A 455 6.03 4.23 17.06
C GLN A 455 6.06 5.39 18.07
N THR A 456 7.04 5.44 18.98
CA THR A 456 7.16 6.56 19.93
C THR A 456 7.44 7.89 19.23
N SER A 457 7.98 7.85 18.01
CA SER A 457 8.27 9.02 17.17
C SER A 457 7.22 9.25 16.06
N ALA A 458 6.07 8.58 16.13
CA ALA A 458 5.07 8.60 15.05
C ALA A 458 4.62 10.01 14.64
N MET A 459 4.31 10.88 15.61
CA MET A 459 3.87 12.25 15.32
C MET A 459 4.92 13.03 14.52
N ASP A 460 6.19 12.81 14.83
CA ASP A 460 7.29 13.55 14.22
C ASP A 460 7.64 13.01 12.83
N LEU A 461 7.48 11.70 12.63
CA LEU A 461 7.61 11.05 11.32
C LEU A 461 6.46 11.45 10.38
N ASP A 462 5.25 11.58 10.90
CA ASP A 462 4.10 12.12 10.15
C ASP A 462 4.37 13.57 9.70
N ALA A 463 4.90 14.42 10.58
CA ALA A 463 5.30 15.79 10.23
C ALA A 463 6.44 15.82 9.19
N LEU A 464 7.42 14.93 9.29
CA LEU A 464 8.50 14.80 8.31
C LEU A 464 7.96 14.36 6.93
N ALA A 465 7.05 13.40 6.90
CA ALA A 465 6.41 12.94 5.66
C ALA A 465 5.60 14.06 4.98
N GLU A 466 4.88 14.87 5.77
CA GLU A 466 4.17 16.05 5.26
C GLU A 466 5.14 17.11 4.71
N ALA A 467 6.29 17.31 5.34
CA ALA A 467 7.30 18.26 4.88
C ALA A 467 7.97 17.85 3.56
N LEU A 468 8.13 16.55 3.33
CA LEU A 468 8.68 16.01 2.09
C LEU A 468 7.71 16.14 0.92
N ARG A 469 6.42 16.34 1.20
CA ARG A 469 5.34 16.58 0.21
C ARG A 469 5.38 18.00 -0.37
N LEU A 470 6.57 18.56 -0.61
CA LEU A 470 6.79 19.97 -0.97
C LEU A 470 5.73 20.49 -1.95
N PRO A 471 5.14 21.67 -1.69
CA PRO A 471 3.93 22.12 -2.35
C PRO A 471 4.13 22.21 -3.87
N ALA A 472 3.06 21.94 -4.62
CA ALA A 472 2.97 22.39 -6.00
C ALA A 472 3.27 23.90 -6.00
N GLU A 473 4.21 24.35 -6.83
CA GLU A 473 4.33 25.77 -7.11
C GLU A 473 2.97 26.23 -7.67
N ASP A 474 2.36 27.20 -6.99
CA ASP A 474 1.11 27.87 -7.40
C ASP A 474 1.21 28.48 -8.82
#